data_AF-A0A662YR16-F1
#
_entry.id   AF-A0A662YR16-F1
#
_cell.length_a   1.000
_cell.length_b   1.000
_cell.length_c   1.000
_cell.angle_alpha   90.00
_cell.angle_beta   90.00
_cell.angle_gamma   90.00
#
_symmetry.space_group_name_H-M   'P 1'
#
loop_
_entity.id
_entity.type
_entity.pdbx_description
1 polymer ?
#
loop_
_entity_poly.entity_id
_entity_poly.type
_entity_poly.pdbx_seq_one_letter_code
_entity_poly.pdbx_strand_id
1 'polypeptide(L)'
;MPLPIGRDRVELEVTIPGEGKDRSFKVAIKWVSCVSLQALHDALAGRLPNIPFETIQALDVVMRHLPSMRYTPVGRSFFTPSEGCSNPLGGGREVWFGFHQSVRPSLWKMMLNIDVSATAFYKAQPVIEFMCEVLDFKSIEEQQKPLTDSQRVKFTKEIKGLKVEITHCGQMKRKYRVCNVTRRPASHQTFPLQQENGQTIECTVAQYFKDKYKLVLRYPHLPCLQVGQEQKHTYLPLEVCNIVAGQRCIKKLTDNQTSTMIRATARSAPDRQDEISKLMRSANFNNDPYVREFGVRVRDDMTEVNGRVLQAPSILYGGRNKAIATPIQGVWDMRNKQFHTGIEIKVWAIACFAPQRQCTELLLKAFTDQLRKISRDAGMPIQGQPCFCKYAQGADSVEPMFKHLKYTYQGLQLVVVILPGKTPVYG
;
A
#
# COMPACT_ATOMS: atom_id res chain seq x y z
N MET A 1 -18.58 -8.39 -36.54
CA MET A 1 -19.12 -7.50 -37.60
C MET A 1 -19.03 -6.05 -37.12
N PRO A 2 -18.87 -5.04 -38.00
CA PRO A 2 -18.91 -3.65 -37.58
C PRO A 2 -20.30 -3.28 -37.03
N LEU A 3 -20.35 -2.36 -36.06
CA LEU A 3 -21.61 -1.81 -35.58
C LEU A 3 -22.31 -1.03 -36.72
N PRO A 4 -23.65 -1.11 -36.84
CA PRO A 4 -24.40 -0.47 -37.92
C PRO A 4 -24.63 1.04 -37.68
N ILE A 5 -23.55 1.81 -37.44
CA ILE A 5 -23.62 3.24 -37.04
C ILE A 5 -22.93 4.21 -38.01
N GLY A 6 -22.32 3.72 -39.09
CA GLY A 6 -21.58 4.57 -40.03
C GLY A 6 -20.43 5.34 -39.36
N ARG A 7 -20.20 6.60 -39.77
CA ARG A 7 -19.23 7.53 -39.15
C ARG A 7 -19.89 8.59 -38.26
N ASP A 8 -21.23 8.61 -38.23
CA ASP A 8 -22.00 9.60 -37.50
C ASP A 8 -22.06 9.27 -36.02
N ARG A 9 -22.30 10.31 -35.21
CA ARG A 9 -22.51 10.17 -33.77
C ARG A 9 -23.93 9.69 -33.53
N VAL A 10 -24.08 8.58 -32.83
CA VAL A 10 -25.37 8.08 -32.33
C VAL A 10 -25.47 8.37 -30.84
N GLU A 11 -26.56 8.99 -30.40
CA GLU A 11 -26.85 9.23 -28.99
C GLU A 11 -27.84 8.20 -28.45
N LEU A 12 -27.54 7.66 -27.27
CA LEU A 12 -28.36 6.70 -26.55
C LEU A 12 -28.66 7.25 -25.16
N GLU A 13 -29.88 7.09 -24.71
CA GLU A 13 -30.24 7.35 -23.32
C GLU A 13 -30.18 6.03 -22.54
N VAL A 14 -29.34 6.00 -21.51
CA VAL A 14 -29.08 4.81 -20.70
C VAL A 14 -29.49 5.11 -19.27
N THR A 15 -30.47 4.36 -18.78
CA THR A 15 -30.93 4.46 -17.39
C THR A 15 -30.31 3.34 -16.58
N ILE A 16 -29.49 3.71 -15.59
CA ILE A 16 -28.89 2.76 -14.65
C ILE A 16 -29.73 2.77 -13.37
N PRO A 17 -30.20 1.60 -12.90
CA PRO A 17 -30.93 1.53 -11.64
C PRO A 17 -30.07 2.08 -10.51
N GLY A 18 -30.65 3.01 -9.75
CA GLY A 18 -30.00 3.59 -8.57
C GLY A 18 -30.66 3.11 -7.29
N GLU A 19 -29.95 3.18 -6.18
CA GLU A 19 -30.55 2.94 -4.86
C GLU A 19 -31.43 4.15 -4.49
N GLY A 20 -32.71 4.09 -4.85
CA GLY A 20 -33.76 5.06 -4.54
C GLY A 20 -34.22 5.92 -5.73
N LYS A 21 -33.32 6.33 -6.62
CA LYS A 21 -33.68 7.00 -7.87
C LYS A 21 -32.77 6.54 -9.00
N ASP A 22 -33.37 6.22 -10.13
CA ASP A 22 -32.66 5.89 -11.35
C ASP A 22 -31.79 7.05 -11.85
N ARG A 23 -30.67 6.68 -12.46
CA ARG A 23 -29.72 7.64 -13.03
C ARG A 23 -29.74 7.51 -14.54
N SER A 24 -30.25 8.55 -15.20
CA SER A 24 -30.24 8.66 -16.66
C SER A 24 -28.94 9.29 -17.14
N PHE A 25 -28.35 8.69 -18.17
CA PHE A 25 -27.13 9.14 -18.84
C PHE A 25 -27.37 9.29 -20.33
N LYS A 26 -26.79 10.33 -20.94
CA LYS A 26 -26.70 10.45 -22.40
C LYS A 26 -25.34 9.93 -22.85
N VAL A 27 -25.33 8.86 -23.63
CA VAL A 27 -24.13 8.18 -24.13
C VAL A 27 -24.03 8.41 -25.64
N ALA A 28 -22.93 9.00 -26.08
CA ALA A 28 -22.65 9.20 -27.50
C ALA A 28 -21.64 8.16 -28.00
N ILE A 29 -21.99 7.42 -29.05
CA ILE A 29 -21.11 6.44 -29.71
C ILE A 29 -20.77 6.99 -31.09
N LYS A 30 -19.48 7.07 -31.41
CA LYS A 30 -18.98 7.54 -32.71
C LYS A 30 -17.78 6.69 -33.13
N TRP A 31 -17.76 6.25 -34.39
CA TRP A 31 -16.61 5.57 -34.97
C TRP A 31 -15.39 6.52 -35.05
N VAL A 32 -14.20 6.01 -34.75
CA VAL A 32 -12.96 6.81 -34.73
C VAL A 32 -11.92 6.26 -35.71
N SER A 33 -11.56 4.98 -35.59
CA SER A 33 -10.51 4.36 -36.40
C SER A 33 -10.73 2.85 -36.56
N CYS A 34 -10.03 2.26 -37.52
CA CYS A 34 -9.87 0.82 -37.64
C CYS A 34 -8.48 0.42 -37.14
N VAL A 35 -8.44 -0.48 -36.15
CA VAL A 35 -7.19 -0.99 -35.59
C VAL A 35 -6.78 -2.27 -36.31
N SER A 36 -5.62 -2.27 -36.97
CA SER A 36 -5.14 -3.42 -37.76
C SER A 36 -4.32 -4.40 -36.90
N LEU A 37 -4.87 -5.59 -36.63
CA LEU A 37 -4.10 -6.69 -36.04
C LEU A 37 -3.05 -7.25 -37.02
N GLN A 38 -3.26 -7.12 -38.33
CA GLN A 38 -2.27 -7.52 -39.34
C GLN A 38 -0.99 -6.69 -39.22
N ALA A 39 -1.12 -5.36 -39.05
CA ALA A 39 0.03 -4.49 -38.84
C ALA A 39 0.82 -4.86 -37.56
N LEU A 40 0.14 -5.31 -36.51
CA LEU A 40 0.82 -5.82 -35.32
C LEU A 40 1.60 -7.12 -35.62
N HIS A 41 1.03 -8.05 -36.40
CA HIS A 41 1.76 -9.25 -36.82
C HIS A 41 2.99 -8.91 -37.66
N ASP A 42 2.87 -7.97 -38.60
CA ASP A 42 3.98 -7.51 -39.43
C ASP A 42 5.07 -6.81 -38.60
N ALA A 43 4.68 -6.03 -37.58
CA ALA A 43 5.63 -5.43 -36.63
C ALA A 43 6.38 -6.46 -35.79
N LEU A 44 5.69 -7.49 -35.26
CA LEU A 44 6.32 -8.56 -34.48
C LEU A 44 7.27 -9.41 -35.34
N ALA A 45 6.99 -9.54 -36.65
CA ALA A 45 7.86 -10.19 -37.62
C ALA A 45 9.02 -9.30 -38.10
N GLY A 46 9.16 -8.08 -37.58
CA GLY A 46 10.22 -7.14 -37.96
C GLY A 46 10.04 -6.49 -39.34
N ARG A 47 8.84 -6.59 -39.94
CA ARG A 47 8.53 -5.97 -41.25
C ARG A 47 8.15 -4.49 -41.13
N LEU A 48 7.68 -4.08 -39.96
CA LEU A 48 7.46 -2.68 -39.62
C LEU A 48 8.51 -2.22 -38.61
N PRO A 49 8.96 -0.95 -38.68
CA PRO A 49 10.00 -0.43 -37.79
C PRO A 49 9.51 -0.23 -36.36
N ASN A 50 8.19 -0.06 -36.17
CA ASN A 50 7.59 0.28 -34.89
C ASN A 50 6.41 -0.62 -34.57
N ILE A 51 6.21 -0.88 -33.28
CA ILE A 51 5.08 -1.66 -32.79
C ILE A 51 3.87 -0.72 -32.58
N PRO A 52 2.70 -1.00 -33.20
CA PRO A 52 1.55 -0.10 -33.11
C PRO A 52 0.93 -0.13 -31.70
N PHE A 53 1.17 0.94 -30.93
CA PHE A 53 0.71 1.04 -29.54
C PHE A 53 -0.80 0.93 -29.39
N GLU A 54 -1.57 1.60 -30.27
CA GLU A 54 -3.04 1.56 -30.25
C GLU A 54 -3.58 0.13 -30.42
N THR A 55 -2.90 -0.70 -31.22
CA THR A 55 -3.25 -2.11 -31.39
C THR A 55 -2.99 -2.93 -30.13
N ILE A 56 -1.88 -2.67 -29.43
CA ILE A 56 -1.62 -3.30 -28.13
C ILE A 56 -2.66 -2.86 -27.11
N GLN A 57 -3.01 -1.58 -27.08
CA GLN A 57 -4.02 -1.04 -26.18
C GLN A 57 -5.40 -1.67 -26.43
N ALA A 58 -5.80 -1.84 -27.69
CA ALA A 58 -7.05 -2.51 -28.04
C ALA A 58 -7.08 -3.96 -27.51
N LEU A 59 -5.99 -4.72 -27.67
CA LEU A 59 -5.86 -6.06 -27.11
C LEU A 59 -5.88 -6.06 -25.57
N ASP A 60 -5.20 -5.12 -24.92
CA ASP A 60 -5.23 -5.00 -23.45
C ASP A 60 -6.64 -4.72 -22.93
N VAL A 61 -7.43 -3.87 -23.61
CA VAL A 61 -8.83 -3.60 -23.26
C VAL A 61 -9.70 -4.86 -23.40
N VAL A 62 -9.54 -5.63 -24.49
CA VAL A 62 -10.25 -6.90 -24.68
C VAL A 62 -9.96 -7.86 -23.54
N MET A 63 -8.67 -8.11 -23.26
CA MET A 63 -8.24 -9.06 -22.23
C MET A 63 -8.65 -8.62 -20.82
N ARG A 64 -8.92 -7.32 -20.60
CA ARG A 64 -9.26 -6.76 -19.29
C ARG A 64 -10.74 -6.57 -19.06
N HIS A 65 -11.58 -6.69 -20.08
CA HIS A 65 -12.97 -6.26 -20.01
C HIS A 65 -13.76 -7.00 -18.91
N LEU A 66 -13.83 -8.34 -18.97
CA LEU A 66 -14.51 -9.16 -17.97
C LEU A 66 -13.90 -9.03 -16.56
N PRO A 67 -12.57 -9.18 -16.34
CA PRO A 67 -12.01 -9.07 -15.00
C PRO A 67 -12.19 -7.67 -14.38
N SER A 68 -12.29 -6.60 -15.19
CA SER A 68 -12.59 -5.25 -14.69
C SER A 68 -14.01 -5.10 -14.15
N MET A 69 -14.94 -5.94 -14.60
CA MET A 69 -16.31 -5.98 -14.09
C MET A 69 -16.49 -6.96 -12.93
N ARG A 70 -15.74 -8.08 -12.96
CA ARG A 70 -15.84 -9.16 -11.98
C ARG A 70 -15.04 -8.90 -10.70
N TYR A 71 -13.88 -8.26 -10.82
CA TYR A 71 -12.94 -8.03 -9.72
C TYR A 71 -12.79 -6.54 -9.43
N THR A 72 -12.05 -6.21 -8.36
CA THR A 72 -11.69 -4.82 -8.08
C THR A 72 -10.40 -4.46 -8.82
N PRO A 73 -10.44 -3.61 -9.86
CA PRO A 73 -9.25 -3.20 -10.59
C PRO A 73 -8.41 -2.23 -9.77
N VAL A 74 -7.11 -2.49 -9.69
CA VAL A 74 -6.11 -1.63 -9.05
C VAL A 74 -4.91 -1.52 -9.98
N GLY A 75 -4.83 -0.41 -10.72
CA GLY A 75 -3.80 -0.23 -11.74
C GLY A 75 -3.88 -1.33 -12.79
N ARG A 76 -2.82 -2.14 -12.89
CA ARG A 76 -2.78 -3.29 -13.81
C ARG A 76 -3.15 -4.64 -13.17
N SER A 77 -3.60 -4.64 -11.92
CA SER A 77 -3.96 -5.86 -11.21
C SER A 77 -5.46 -5.92 -10.91
N PHE A 78 -5.94 -7.12 -10.64
CA PHE A 78 -7.32 -7.42 -10.27
C PHE A 78 -7.34 -8.16 -8.94
N PHE A 79 -8.13 -7.68 -7.98
CA PHE A 79 -8.19 -8.22 -6.62
C PHE A 79 -9.60 -8.64 -6.24
N THR A 80 -9.69 -9.66 -5.40
CA THR A 80 -10.95 -10.19 -4.87
C THR A 80 -10.78 -10.55 -3.39
N PRO A 81 -11.84 -10.47 -2.55
CA PRO A 81 -11.80 -11.10 -1.24
C PRO A 81 -11.46 -12.58 -1.39
N SER A 82 -10.66 -13.11 -0.47
CA SER A 82 -10.30 -14.53 -0.49
C SER A 82 -11.49 -15.35 0.02
N GLU A 83 -11.93 -16.33 -0.76
CA GLU A 83 -13.01 -17.23 -0.34
C GLU A 83 -12.47 -18.23 0.70
N GLY A 84 -13.13 -18.31 1.86
CA GLY A 84 -12.81 -19.30 2.91
C GLY A 84 -11.58 -19.02 3.77
N CYS A 85 -10.83 -17.94 3.54
CA CYS A 85 -9.73 -17.54 4.42
C CYS A 85 -9.69 -16.01 4.63
N SER A 86 -9.50 -15.58 5.89
CA SER A 86 -9.27 -14.18 6.23
C SER A 86 -7.82 -13.96 6.59
N ASN A 87 -7.22 -12.91 6.04
CA ASN A 87 -5.84 -12.52 6.31
C ASN A 87 -5.82 -11.12 6.95
N PRO A 88 -6.26 -10.99 8.22
CA PRO A 88 -6.35 -9.70 8.88
C PRO A 88 -4.94 -9.13 9.13
N LEU A 89 -4.81 -7.82 8.89
CA LEU A 89 -3.59 -7.06 9.21
C LEU A 89 -3.73 -6.31 10.55
N GLY A 90 -4.96 -6.18 11.07
CA GLY A 90 -5.31 -5.28 12.18
C GLY A 90 -5.51 -3.83 11.72
N GLY A 91 -6.10 -2.99 12.59
CA GLY A 91 -6.41 -1.60 12.24
C GLY A 91 -7.47 -1.47 11.13
N GLY A 92 -8.37 -2.45 11.02
CA GLY A 92 -9.46 -2.49 10.06
C GLY A 92 -9.04 -2.89 8.64
N ARG A 93 -7.88 -3.53 8.50
CA ARG A 93 -7.26 -3.86 7.22
C ARG A 93 -7.09 -5.38 7.07
N GLU A 94 -7.07 -5.85 5.84
CA GLU A 94 -6.83 -7.24 5.47
C GLU A 94 -6.07 -7.35 4.14
N VAL A 95 -5.50 -8.52 3.88
CA VAL A 95 -4.83 -8.82 2.60
C VAL A 95 -5.87 -9.38 1.62
N TRP A 96 -5.94 -8.79 0.44
CA TRP A 96 -6.59 -9.42 -0.71
C TRP A 96 -5.54 -9.93 -1.68
N PHE A 97 -5.76 -11.14 -2.16
CA PHE A 97 -4.99 -11.73 -3.25
C PHE A 97 -5.65 -11.39 -4.59
N GLY A 98 -4.84 -11.47 -5.63
CA GLY A 98 -5.21 -11.07 -6.97
C GLY A 98 -4.10 -11.39 -7.94
N PHE A 99 -4.18 -10.80 -9.12
CA PHE A 99 -3.19 -11.02 -10.16
C PHE A 99 -2.93 -9.76 -10.97
N HIS A 100 -1.66 -9.57 -11.33
CA HIS A 100 -1.25 -8.62 -12.35
C HIS A 100 -1.54 -9.21 -13.74
N GLN A 101 -2.02 -8.37 -14.65
CA GLN A 101 -2.23 -8.73 -16.04
C GLN A 101 -1.72 -7.63 -16.96
N SER A 102 -0.90 -8.00 -17.95
CA SER A 102 -0.53 -7.07 -19.02
C SER A 102 -0.26 -7.79 -20.33
N VAL A 103 -0.74 -7.22 -21.43
CA VAL A 103 -0.40 -7.66 -22.79
C VAL A 103 0.91 -6.99 -23.22
N ARG A 104 1.89 -7.75 -23.71
CA ARG A 104 3.20 -7.24 -24.11
C ARG A 104 3.65 -7.78 -25.46
N PRO A 105 4.25 -6.97 -26.34
CA PRO A 105 4.94 -7.49 -27.51
C PRO A 105 6.23 -8.22 -27.11
N SER A 106 6.64 -9.19 -27.90
CA SER A 106 7.93 -9.90 -27.77
C SER A 106 8.50 -10.21 -29.16
N LEU A 107 9.71 -10.78 -29.21
CA LEU A 107 10.32 -11.24 -30.47
C LEU A 107 9.58 -12.41 -31.14
N TRP A 108 8.68 -13.09 -30.43
CA TRP A 108 8.00 -14.28 -30.97
C TRP A 108 6.51 -14.03 -31.22
N LYS A 109 5.76 -13.71 -30.17
CA LYS A 109 4.31 -13.45 -30.21
C LYS A 109 3.92 -12.36 -29.22
N MET A 110 2.65 -11.95 -29.25
CA MET A 110 2.09 -11.24 -28.11
C MET A 110 2.09 -12.15 -26.87
N MET A 111 2.50 -11.60 -25.74
CA MET A 111 2.64 -12.29 -24.47
C MET A 111 1.62 -11.75 -23.48
N LEU A 112 0.84 -12.64 -22.88
CA LEU A 112 0.06 -12.32 -21.70
C LEU A 112 0.96 -12.52 -20.47
N ASN A 113 1.41 -11.43 -19.87
CA ASN A 113 2.22 -11.46 -18.67
C ASN A 113 1.32 -11.46 -17.43
N ILE A 114 1.28 -12.59 -16.73
CA ILE A 114 0.49 -12.84 -15.52
C ILE A 114 1.42 -13.08 -14.34
N ASP A 115 1.07 -12.51 -13.19
CA ASP A 115 1.76 -12.74 -11.94
C ASP A 115 0.76 -12.66 -10.78
N VAL A 116 0.94 -13.48 -9.75
CA VAL A 116 0.15 -13.38 -8.53
C VAL A 116 0.56 -12.14 -7.74
N SER A 117 -0.41 -11.49 -7.12
CA SER A 117 -0.19 -10.26 -6.37
C SER A 117 -1.08 -10.20 -5.13
N ALA A 118 -0.64 -9.44 -4.14
CA ALA A 118 -1.39 -9.22 -2.92
C ALA A 118 -1.27 -7.75 -2.50
N THR A 119 -2.37 -7.17 -2.00
CA THR A 119 -2.37 -5.80 -1.49
C THR A 119 -3.37 -5.62 -0.35
N ALA A 120 -3.18 -4.57 0.43
CA ALA A 120 -4.03 -4.31 1.59
C ALA A 120 -5.34 -3.62 1.18
N PHE A 121 -6.44 -4.13 1.71
CA PHE A 121 -7.77 -3.56 1.60
C PHE A 121 -8.33 -3.26 3.00
N TYR A 122 -9.28 -2.32 3.06
CA TYR A 122 -10.10 -2.15 4.26
C TYR A 122 -11.15 -3.24 4.31
N LYS A 123 -11.30 -3.86 5.49
CA LYS A 123 -12.36 -4.85 5.74
C LYS A 123 -13.74 -4.24 5.52
N ALA A 124 -14.64 -5.00 4.92
CA ALA A 124 -16.05 -4.66 4.89
C ALA A 124 -16.69 -5.04 6.24
N GLN A 125 -16.85 -4.07 7.13
CA GLN A 125 -17.30 -4.31 8.51
C GLN A 125 -18.02 -3.08 9.09
N PRO A 126 -18.78 -3.23 10.20
CA PRO A 126 -19.34 -2.10 10.94
C PRO A 126 -18.28 -1.08 11.32
N VAL A 127 -18.61 0.22 11.25
CA VAL A 127 -17.69 1.29 11.61
C VAL A 127 -17.30 1.23 13.10
N ILE A 128 -18.18 0.70 13.96
CA ILE A 128 -17.87 0.44 15.37
C ILE A 128 -16.70 -0.56 15.51
N GLU A 129 -16.74 -1.67 14.78
CA GLU A 129 -15.67 -2.68 14.79
C GLU A 129 -14.37 -2.11 14.19
N PHE A 130 -14.48 -1.36 13.10
CA PHE A 130 -13.34 -0.65 12.51
C PHE A 130 -12.69 0.31 13.51
N MET A 131 -13.49 1.07 14.27
CA MET A 131 -12.99 1.96 15.32
C MET A 131 -12.27 1.17 16.42
N CYS A 132 -12.84 0.05 16.88
CA CYS A 132 -12.21 -0.81 17.89
C CYS A 132 -10.86 -1.34 17.40
N GLU A 133 -10.76 -1.83 16.16
CA GLU A 133 -9.49 -2.28 15.59
C GLU A 133 -8.45 -1.16 15.46
N VAL A 134 -8.87 0.08 15.17
CA VAL A 134 -7.96 1.24 15.05
C VAL A 134 -7.49 1.75 16.41
N LEU A 135 -8.36 1.70 17.42
CA LEU A 135 -8.09 2.19 18.77
C LEU A 135 -7.58 1.11 19.72
N ASP A 136 -7.42 -0.12 19.23
CA ASP A 136 -6.95 -1.29 19.97
C ASP A 136 -7.87 -1.65 21.17
N PHE A 137 -9.19 -1.48 20.99
CA PHE A 137 -10.21 -1.92 21.95
C PHE A 137 -10.59 -3.38 21.69
N LYS A 138 -10.74 -4.19 22.75
CA LYS A 138 -11.19 -5.59 22.59
C LYS A 138 -12.66 -5.67 22.26
N SER A 139 -13.47 -4.80 22.87
CA SER A 139 -14.89 -4.65 22.60
C SER A 139 -15.30 -3.19 22.79
N ILE A 140 -16.44 -2.83 22.22
CA ILE A 140 -17.00 -1.48 22.38
C ILE A 140 -17.42 -1.19 23.83
N GLU A 141 -17.64 -2.23 24.63
CA GLU A 141 -18.06 -2.12 26.04
C GLU A 141 -16.96 -1.54 26.93
N GLU A 142 -15.68 -1.65 26.54
CA GLU A 142 -14.56 -0.98 27.21
C GLU A 142 -14.67 0.55 27.13
N GLN A 143 -15.44 1.08 26.16
CA GLN A 143 -15.58 2.50 25.90
C GLN A 143 -16.98 3.01 26.27
N GLN A 144 -17.25 3.13 27.58
CA GLN A 144 -18.49 3.73 28.10
C GLN A 144 -18.46 5.27 28.10
N LYS A 145 -17.28 5.88 27.95
CA LYS A 145 -17.07 7.34 27.92
C LYS A 145 -16.85 7.84 26.49
N PRO A 146 -17.07 9.13 26.20
CA PRO A 146 -16.66 9.72 24.93
C PRO A 146 -15.17 9.49 24.63
N LEU A 147 -14.81 9.42 23.35
CA LEU A 147 -13.41 9.29 22.94
C LEU A 147 -12.60 10.50 23.43
N THR A 148 -11.40 10.25 23.93
CA THR A 148 -10.41 11.32 24.18
C THR A 148 -10.05 12.02 22.88
N ASP A 149 -9.54 13.26 22.96
CA ASP A 149 -9.13 14.01 21.76
C ASP A 149 -8.06 13.26 20.95
N SER A 150 -7.12 12.58 21.62
CA SER A 150 -6.09 11.76 20.97
C SER A 150 -6.69 10.56 20.21
N GLN A 151 -7.60 9.80 20.86
CA GLN A 151 -8.31 8.69 20.23
C GLN A 151 -9.15 9.17 19.04
N ARG A 152 -9.91 10.26 19.20
CA ARG A 152 -10.70 10.83 18.11
C ARG A 152 -9.80 11.21 16.93
N VAL A 153 -8.68 11.90 17.17
CA VAL A 153 -7.75 12.28 16.09
C VAL A 153 -7.13 11.04 15.41
N LYS A 154 -6.74 10.00 16.17
CA LYS A 154 -6.26 8.72 15.63
C LYS A 154 -7.32 8.08 14.72
N PHE A 155 -8.56 7.98 15.18
CA PHE A 155 -9.68 7.44 14.41
C PHE A 155 -10.00 8.27 13.17
N THR A 156 -10.10 9.60 13.29
CA THR A 156 -10.33 10.51 12.16
C THR A 156 -9.27 10.33 11.08
N LYS A 157 -7.99 10.25 11.47
CA LYS A 157 -6.89 10.03 10.52
C LYS A 157 -7.07 8.73 9.75
N GLU A 158 -7.65 7.69 10.33
CA GLU A 158 -7.86 6.40 9.68
C GLU A 158 -9.12 6.36 8.80
N ILE A 159 -10.25 6.88 9.26
CA ILE A 159 -11.53 6.80 8.53
C ILE A 159 -11.75 7.91 7.50
N LYS A 160 -11.11 9.09 7.66
CA LYS A 160 -11.26 10.19 6.71
C LYS A 160 -10.85 9.74 5.30
N GLY A 161 -11.74 10.00 4.34
CA GLY A 161 -11.60 9.62 2.94
C GLY A 161 -12.21 8.26 2.58
N LEU A 162 -12.56 7.40 3.54
CA LEU A 162 -13.18 6.11 3.26
C LEU A 162 -14.66 6.27 2.88
N LYS A 163 -15.17 5.34 2.06
CA LYS A 163 -16.60 5.21 1.78
C LYS A 163 -17.27 4.32 2.82
N VAL A 164 -18.42 4.76 3.31
CA VAL A 164 -19.31 4.02 4.20
C VAL A 164 -20.68 3.86 3.55
N GLU A 165 -21.40 2.81 3.92
CA GLU A 165 -22.80 2.60 3.52
C GLU A 165 -23.69 2.57 4.77
N ILE A 166 -24.91 3.09 4.61
CA ILE A 166 -25.88 3.15 5.71
C ILE A 166 -26.63 1.84 5.87
N THR A 167 -27.02 1.53 7.11
CA THR A 167 -27.76 0.31 7.45
C THR A 167 -29.17 0.56 7.99
N HIS A 168 -29.52 1.82 8.29
CA HIS A 168 -30.79 2.18 8.96
C HIS A 168 -31.99 2.39 8.00
N CYS A 169 -31.77 2.34 6.67
CA CYS A 169 -32.82 2.57 5.67
C CYS A 169 -33.26 1.29 4.93
N GLY A 170 -33.32 0.16 5.63
CA GLY A 170 -33.79 -1.12 5.08
C GLY A 170 -32.99 -1.56 3.86
N GLN A 171 -33.66 -1.70 2.71
CA GLN A 171 -33.02 -2.12 1.44
C GLN A 171 -32.15 -1.03 0.79
N MET A 172 -32.29 0.24 1.20
CA MET A 172 -31.52 1.35 0.63
C MET A 172 -30.13 1.45 1.28
N LYS A 173 -29.08 1.03 0.55
CA LYS A 173 -27.68 0.97 1.03
C LYS A 173 -26.82 2.17 0.60
N ARG A 174 -27.38 3.37 0.75
CA ARG A 174 -26.76 4.59 0.22
C ARG A 174 -25.32 4.75 0.71
N LYS A 175 -24.41 4.97 -0.25
CA LYS A 175 -22.96 5.12 -0.01
C LYS A 175 -22.57 6.59 0.13
N TYR A 176 -21.69 6.87 1.07
CA TYR A 176 -21.14 8.20 1.31
C TYR A 176 -19.64 8.14 1.52
N ARG A 177 -18.92 9.22 1.21
CA ARG A 177 -17.51 9.38 1.57
C ARG A 177 -17.41 10.20 2.86
N VAL A 178 -16.65 9.68 3.82
CA VAL A 178 -16.37 10.36 5.10
C VAL A 178 -15.38 11.50 4.85
N CYS A 179 -15.76 12.70 5.23
CA CYS A 179 -14.90 13.87 5.15
C CYS A 179 -14.39 14.32 6.52
N ASN A 180 -15.11 14.00 7.61
CA ASN A 180 -14.63 14.30 8.97
C ASN A 180 -15.29 13.40 10.04
N VAL A 181 -14.84 13.56 11.28
CA VAL A 181 -15.47 12.99 12.48
C VAL A 181 -15.75 14.13 13.44
N THR A 182 -16.97 14.18 13.99
CA THR A 182 -17.40 15.30 14.84
C THR A 182 -16.67 15.32 16.17
N ARG A 183 -16.43 16.52 16.72
CA ARG A 183 -15.88 16.68 18.07
C ARG A 183 -16.91 16.33 19.15
N ARG A 184 -18.17 16.74 18.93
CA ARG A 184 -19.28 16.46 19.85
C ARG A 184 -19.84 15.04 19.60
N PRO A 185 -20.30 14.35 20.66
CA PRO A 185 -20.95 13.05 20.54
C PRO A 185 -22.33 13.17 19.87
N ALA A 186 -22.91 12.07 19.37
CA ALA A 186 -24.20 12.06 18.69
C ALA A 186 -25.36 12.62 19.53
N SER A 187 -25.27 12.47 20.86
CA SER A 187 -26.21 13.07 21.83
C SER A 187 -26.21 14.61 21.83
N HIS A 188 -25.09 15.26 21.47
CA HIS A 188 -24.91 16.71 21.57
C HIS A 188 -24.53 17.38 20.24
N GLN A 189 -24.20 16.60 19.21
CA GLN A 189 -23.96 17.10 17.87
C GLN A 189 -25.30 17.52 17.27
N THR A 190 -25.42 18.79 16.91
CA THR A 190 -26.62 19.35 16.32
C THR A 190 -26.43 19.69 14.85
N PHE A 191 -27.54 19.90 14.16
CA PHE A 191 -27.59 20.45 12.81
C PHE A 191 -28.91 21.20 12.60
N PRO A 192 -28.96 22.18 11.68
CA PRO A 192 -30.19 22.85 11.33
C PRO A 192 -31.12 21.89 10.57
N LEU A 193 -32.28 21.61 11.14
CA LEU A 193 -33.34 20.79 10.57
C LEU A 193 -34.53 21.67 10.20
N GLN A 194 -34.89 21.67 8.93
CA GLN A 194 -36.10 22.34 8.45
C GLN A 194 -37.33 21.45 8.69
N GLN A 195 -38.32 21.96 9.41
CA GLN A 195 -39.60 21.31 9.67
C GLN A 195 -40.58 21.52 8.51
N GLU A 196 -41.67 20.75 8.49
CA GLU A 196 -42.72 20.83 7.46
C GLU A 196 -43.42 22.20 7.42
N ASN A 197 -43.48 22.90 8.55
CA ASN A 197 -44.01 24.27 8.67
C ASN A 197 -43.04 25.35 8.15
N GLY A 198 -41.89 24.97 7.60
CA GLY A 198 -40.86 25.88 7.08
C GLY A 198 -39.89 26.43 8.14
N GLN A 199 -40.11 26.18 9.44
CA GLN A 199 -39.22 26.62 10.51
C GLN A 199 -37.95 25.77 10.58
N THR A 200 -36.79 26.41 10.80
CA THR A 200 -35.52 25.71 11.04
C THR A 200 -35.26 25.63 12.54
N ILE A 201 -35.06 24.41 13.05
CA ILE A 201 -34.69 24.15 14.44
C ILE A 201 -33.32 23.49 14.52
N GLU A 202 -32.59 23.73 15.60
CA GLU A 202 -31.40 22.94 15.93
C GLU A 202 -31.83 21.58 16.51
N CYS A 203 -31.51 20.50 15.82
CA CYS A 203 -31.85 19.14 16.24
C CYS A 203 -30.57 18.35 16.49
N THR A 204 -30.51 17.57 17.58
CA THR A 204 -29.37 16.67 17.80
C THR A 204 -29.46 15.46 16.87
N VAL A 205 -28.32 14.88 16.52
CA VAL A 205 -28.28 13.66 15.68
C VAL A 205 -29.03 12.52 16.36
N ALA A 206 -28.84 12.32 17.67
CA ALA A 206 -29.55 11.28 18.42
C ALA A 206 -31.08 11.48 18.39
N GLN A 207 -31.57 12.70 18.61
CA GLN A 207 -33.00 13.00 18.59
C GLN A 207 -33.60 12.81 17.20
N TYR A 208 -32.92 13.28 16.15
CA TYR A 208 -33.35 13.08 14.77
C TYR A 208 -33.52 11.60 14.41
N PHE A 209 -32.56 10.74 14.78
CA PHE A 209 -32.64 9.30 14.51
C PHE A 209 -33.77 8.62 15.29
N LYS A 210 -34.00 9.04 16.54
CA LYS A 210 -35.13 8.57 17.34
C LYS A 210 -36.47 8.96 16.74
N ASP A 211 -36.63 10.21 16.30
CA ASP A 211 -37.92 10.70 15.82
C ASP A 211 -38.24 10.24 14.40
N LYS A 212 -37.27 10.36 13.48
CA LYS A 212 -37.46 10.06 12.05
C LYS A 212 -37.40 8.58 11.73
N TYR A 213 -36.43 7.86 12.31
CA TYR A 213 -36.18 6.45 11.97
C TYR A 213 -36.62 5.49 13.09
N LYS A 214 -37.20 6.01 14.17
CA LYS A 214 -37.59 5.21 15.36
C LYS A 214 -36.43 4.39 15.91
N LEU A 215 -35.21 4.92 15.78
CA LEU A 215 -33.97 4.24 16.15
C LEU A 215 -33.34 4.93 17.36
N VAL A 216 -33.35 4.25 18.51
CA VAL A 216 -32.62 4.69 19.70
C VAL A 216 -31.18 4.22 19.58
N LEU A 217 -30.25 5.18 19.55
CA LEU A 217 -28.81 4.91 19.46
C LEU A 217 -28.32 4.14 20.69
N ARG A 218 -27.56 3.06 20.48
CA ARG A 218 -26.91 2.31 21.56
C ARG A 218 -25.67 3.02 22.08
N TYR A 219 -25.00 3.79 21.23
CA TYR A 219 -23.75 4.48 21.57
C TYR A 219 -23.82 6.01 21.34
N PRO A 220 -24.77 6.72 21.99
CA PRO A 220 -24.98 8.15 21.77
C PRO A 220 -23.84 9.04 22.30
N HIS A 221 -22.91 8.47 23.08
CA HIS A 221 -21.69 9.11 23.59
C HIS A 221 -20.54 9.10 22.58
N LEU A 222 -20.64 8.35 21.47
CA LEU A 222 -19.64 8.32 20.40
C LEU A 222 -19.85 9.48 19.41
N PRO A 223 -18.81 9.92 18.69
CA PRO A 223 -18.93 10.95 17.66
C PRO A 223 -19.73 10.46 16.45
N CYS A 224 -20.04 11.38 15.53
CA CYS A 224 -20.64 11.08 14.23
C CYS A 224 -19.61 11.17 13.10
N LEU A 225 -19.86 10.46 12.01
CA LEU A 225 -19.19 10.69 10.74
C LEU A 225 -19.83 11.87 10.04
N GLN A 226 -19.04 12.88 9.66
CA GLN A 226 -19.47 13.88 8.69
C GLN A 226 -19.18 13.34 7.29
N VAL A 227 -20.19 13.38 6.42
CA VAL A 227 -20.11 12.78 5.09
C VAL A 227 -20.58 13.71 3.99
N GLY A 228 -20.09 13.49 2.76
CA GLY A 228 -20.43 14.33 1.62
C GLY A 228 -19.60 15.61 1.57
N GLN A 229 -20.25 16.76 1.37
CA GLN A 229 -19.58 18.06 1.30
C GLN A 229 -19.24 18.55 2.71
N GLU A 230 -17.98 18.93 2.95
CA GLU A 230 -17.51 19.41 4.27
C GLU A 230 -18.25 20.68 4.74
N GLN A 231 -18.76 21.49 3.81
CA GLN A 231 -19.56 22.69 4.10
C GLN A 231 -21.01 22.38 4.52
N LYS A 232 -21.44 21.11 4.39
CA LYS A 232 -22.80 20.67 4.75
C LYS A 232 -22.79 19.88 6.07
N HIS A 233 -23.98 19.82 6.68
CA HIS A 233 -24.20 19.27 8.02
C HIS A 233 -24.79 17.85 7.97
N THR A 234 -24.26 16.96 7.12
CA THR A 234 -24.73 15.57 7.05
C THR A 234 -23.91 14.70 8.00
N TYR A 235 -24.52 14.32 9.12
CA TYR A 235 -23.90 13.52 10.17
C TYR A 235 -24.55 12.14 10.29
N LEU A 236 -23.73 11.10 10.38
CA LEU A 236 -24.16 9.71 10.56
C LEU A 236 -23.57 9.14 11.87
N PRO A 237 -24.40 8.59 12.77
CA PRO A 237 -23.91 7.81 13.90
C PRO A 237 -23.04 6.62 13.42
N LEU A 238 -22.02 6.26 14.20
CA LEU A 238 -21.11 5.17 13.82
C LEU A 238 -21.84 3.82 13.67
N GLU A 239 -22.83 3.56 14.53
CA GLU A 239 -23.56 2.29 14.59
C GLU A 239 -24.50 2.03 13.40
N VAL A 240 -24.75 3.04 12.56
CA VAL A 240 -25.58 2.90 11.35
C VAL A 240 -24.76 2.89 10.06
N CYS A 241 -23.45 2.67 10.17
CA CYS A 241 -22.51 2.71 9.05
C CYS A 241 -21.66 1.44 8.98
N ASN A 242 -21.48 0.92 7.76
CA ASN A 242 -20.49 -0.10 7.43
C ASN A 242 -19.42 0.47 6.50
N ILE A 243 -18.16 0.03 6.65
CA ILE A 243 -17.11 0.28 5.66
C ILE A 243 -17.48 -0.46 4.36
N VAL A 244 -17.51 0.27 3.24
CA VAL A 244 -17.81 -0.33 1.92
C VAL A 244 -16.67 -1.27 1.50
N ALA A 245 -17.01 -2.45 0.97
CA ALA A 245 -16.06 -3.42 0.45
C ALA A 245 -15.21 -2.89 -0.73
N GLY A 246 -14.08 -3.54 -1.00
CA GLY A 246 -13.25 -3.26 -2.19
C GLY A 246 -12.50 -1.93 -2.14
N GLN A 247 -12.28 -1.37 -0.95
CA GLN A 247 -11.51 -0.15 -0.79
C GLN A 247 -10.05 -0.46 -0.47
N ARG A 248 -9.17 -0.25 -1.46
CA ARG A 248 -7.72 -0.42 -1.28
C ARG A 248 -7.19 0.53 -0.21
N CYS A 249 -6.34 0.01 0.68
CA CYS A 249 -5.58 0.82 1.62
C CYS A 249 -4.38 1.47 0.89
N ILE A 250 -4.42 2.80 0.75
CA ILE A 250 -3.33 3.59 0.15
C ILE A 250 -2.37 4.11 1.24
N LYS A 251 -2.84 4.17 2.48
CA LYS A 251 -2.03 4.62 3.62
C LYS A 251 -0.92 3.60 3.89
N LYS A 252 0.24 4.11 4.32
CA LYS A 252 1.38 3.26 4.71
C LYS A 252 0.95 2.29 5.82
N LEU A 253 1.32 1.03 5.67
CA LEU A 253 1.13 0.02 6.72
C LEU A 253 2.09 0.29 7.87
N THR A 254 1.68 -0.06 9.09
CA THR A 254 2.59 -0.06 10.24
C THR A 254 3.65 -1.15 10.09
N ASP A 255 4.72 -1.10 10.88
CA ASP A 255 5.79 -2.11 10.82
C ASP A 255 5.24 -3.52 11.12
N ASN A 256 4.31 -3.62 12.08
CA ASN A 256 3.61 -4.88 12.41
C ASN A 256 2.71 -5.37 11.26
N GLN A 257 1.91 -4.47 10.66
CA GLN A 257 1.08 -4.81 9.49
C GLN A 257 1.93 -5.25 8.30
N THR A 258 3.07 -4.61 8.07
CA THR A 258 4.02 -4.97 7.01
C THR A 258 4.60 -6.35 7.25
N SER A 259 5.02 -6.67 8.48
CA SER A 259 5.49 -8.01 8.86
C SER A 259 4.43 -9.09 8.63
N THR A 260 3.19 -8.85 9.05
CA THR A 260 2.06 -9.77 8.80
C THR A 260 1.77 -9.92 7.31
N MET A 261 1.80 -8.84 6.52
CA MET A 261 1.63 -8.88 5.07
C MET A 261 2.73 -9.72 4.41
N ILE A 262 4.00 -9.54 4.79
CA ILE A 262 5.12 -10.32 4.25
C ILE A 262 4.93 -11.80 4.58
N ARG A 263 4.60 -12.15 5.83
CA ARG A 263 4.36 -13.54 6.23
C ARG A 263 3.22 -14.20 5.45
N ALA A 264 2.14 -13.47 5.19
CA ALA A 264 1.00 -13.99 4.44
C ALA A 264 1.32 -14.22 2.95
N THR A 265 2.23 -13.43 2.37
CA THR A 265 2.43 -13.33 0.91
C THR A 265 3.77 -13.87 0.43
N ALA A 266 4.74 -14.12 1.31
CA ALA A 266 6.02 -14.71 0.94
C ALA A 266 5.82 -16.12 0.37
N ARG A 267 6.38 -16.36 -0.82
CA ARG A 267 6.35 -17.64 -1.54
C ARG A 267 7.74 -17.92 -2.11
N SER A 268 8.13 -19.19 -2.12
CA SER A 268 9.32 -19.63 -2.84
C SER A 268 9.11 -19.50 -4.36
N ALA A 269 10.17 -19.55 -5.15
CA ALA A 269 10.05 -19.50 -6.61
C ALA A 269 9.21 -20.68 -7.18
N PRO A 270 9.41 -21.94 -6.74
CA PRO A 270 8.54 -23.06 -7.14
C PRO A 270 7.07 -22.86 -6.75
N ASP A 271 6.79 -22.45 -5.50
CA ASP A 271 5.40 -22.24 -5.06
C ASP A 271 4.72 -21.14 -5.87
N ARG A 272 5.43 -20.05 -6.15
CA ARG A 272 4.90 -18.95 -6.97
C ARG A 272 4.64 -19.38 -8.41
N GLN A 273 5.53 -20.19 -8.99
CA GLN A 273 5.34 -20.77 -10.31
C GLN A 273 4.07 -21.64 -10.36
N ASP A 274 3.87 -22.47 -9.34
CA ASP A 274 2.68 -23.32 -9.20
C ASP A 274 1.41 -22.50 -9.01
N GLU A 275 1.44 -21.45 -8.18
CA GLU A 275 0.31 -20.53 -8.00
C GLU A 275 -0.08 -19.83 -9.30
N ILE A 276 0.89 -19.31 -10.07
CA ILE A 276 0.63 -18.69 -11.38
C ILE A 276 0.05 -19.72 -12.36
N SER A 277 0.58 -20.94 -12.38
CA SER A 277 0.09 -22.01 -13.26
C SER A 277 -1.32 -22.48 -12.88
N LYS A 278 -1.65 -22.54 -11.59
CA LYS A 278 -3.01 -22.80 -11.09
C LYS A 278 -3.96 -21.65 -11.46
N LEU A 279 -3.53 -20.41 -11.31
CA LEU A 279 -4.29 -19.22 -11.70
C LEU A 279 -4.61 -19.21 -13.20
N MET A 280 -3.64 -19.51 -14.07
CA MET A 280 -3.89 -19.57 -15.53
C MET A 280 -4.98 -20.59 -15.88
N ARG A 281 -4.90 -21.78 -15.28
CA ARG A 281 -5.90 -22.85 -15.47
C ARG A 281 -7.29 -22.46 -14.94
N SER A 282 -7.37 -21.80 -13.80
CA SER A 282 -8.66 -21.39 -13.21
C SER A 282 -9.26 -20.16 -13.89
N ALA A 283 -8.44 -19.23 -14.39
CA ALA A 283 -8.88 -18.05 -15.12
C ALA A 283 -9.54 -18.41 -16.47
N ASN A 284 -9.05 -19.49 -17.10
CA ASN A 284 -9.64 -20.08 -18.30
C ASN A 284 -9.94 -19.05 -19.40
N PHE A 285 -8.93 -18.23 -19.74
CA PHE A 285 -9.07 -17.08 -20.66
C PHE A 285 -9.69 -17.44 -22.01
N ASN A 286 -9.49 -18.67 -22.49
CA ASN A 286 -10.06 -19.14 -23.76
C ASN A 286 -11.58 -19.35 -23.72
N ASN A 287 -12.19 -19.37 -22.53
CA ASN A 287 -13.63 -19.42 -22.32
C ASN A 287 -14.26 -18.06 -21.96
N ASP A 288 -13.45 -17.00 -21.82
CA ASP A 288 -13.98 -15.65 -21.68
C ASP A 288 -14.74 -15.24 -22.96
N PRO A 289 -16.03 -14.87 -22.88
CA PRO A 289 -16.84 -14.56 -24.05
C PRO A 289 -16.29 -13.39 -24.87
N TYR A 290 -15.65 -12.40 -24.24
CA TYR A 290 -15.08 -11.25 -24.92
C TYR A 290 -13.76 -11.62 -25.59
N VAL A 291 -12.92 -12.44 -24.95
CA VAL A 291 -11.69 -12.94 -25.57
C VAL A 291 -12.01 -13.79 -26.81
N ARG A 292 -13.04 -14.65 -26.71
CA ARG A 292 -13.54 -15.48 -27.82
C ARG A 292 -14.12 -14.66 -28.97
N GLU A 293 -14.89 -13.62 -28.67
CA GLU A 293 -15.48 -12.72 -29.69
C GLU A 293 -14.40 -12.09 -30.58
N PHE A 294 -13.24 -11.76 -30.00
CA PHE A 294 -12.10 -11.21 -30.74
C PHE A 294 -11.16 -12.28 -31.33
N GLY A 295 -11.51 -13.56 -31.22
CA GLY A 295 -10.72 -14.67 -31.78
C GLY A 295 -9.34 -14.86 -31.14
N VAL A 296 -9.11 -14.29 -29.95
CA VAL A 296 -7.83 -14.41 -29.24
C VAL A 296 -7.75 -15.77 -28.56
N ARG A 297 -6.58 -16.40 -28.62
CA ARG A 297 -6.27 -17.63 -27.87
C ARG A 297 -5.03 -17.43 -27.01
N VAL A 298 -5.12 -17.87 -25.77
CA VAL A 298 -4.05 -17.82 -24.78
C VAL A 298 -3.58 -19.24 -24.50
N ARG A 299 -2.26 -19.43 -24.38
CA ARG A 299 -1.69 -20.70 -23.95
C ARG A 299 -1.65 -20.74 -22.43
N ASP A 300 -1.99 -21.89 -21.84
CA ASP A 300 -2.07 -22.03 -20.39
C ASP A 300 -0.70 -22.27 -19.74
N ASP A 301 0.27 -22.80 -20.50
CA ASP A 301 1.63 -23.07 -20.05
C ASP A 301 2.54 -21.85 -20.15
N MET A 302 3.46 -21.74 -19.19
CA MET A 302 4.53 -20.74 -19.23
C MET A 302 5.40 -20.93 -20.47
N THR A 303 5.87 -19.82 -21.05
CA THR A 303 6.76 -19.90 -22.20
C THR A 303 8.16 -20.31 -21.79
N GLU A 304 8.68 -21.35 -22.41
CA GLU A 304 10.06 -21.79 -22.24
C GLU A 304 11.03 -20.82 -22.89
N VAL A 305 12.10 -20.47 -22.16
CA VAL A 305 13.15 -19.58 -22.64
C VAL A 305 14.50 -20.11 -22.18
N ASN A 306 15.45 -20.21 -23.11
CA ASN A 306 16.82 -20.58 -22.79
C ASN A 306 17.58 -19.40 -22.19
N GLY A 307 17.82 -19.46 -20.88
CA GLY A 307 18.64 -18.50 -20.14
C GLY A 307 20.14 -18.73 -20.32
N ARG A 308 20.94 -17.73 -19.94
CA ARG A 308 22.41 -17.85 -19.81
C ARG A 308 22.82 -17.35 -18.43
N VAL A 309 23.61 -18.13 -17.71
CA VAL A 309 24.25 -17.70 -16.46
C VAL A 309 25.61 -17.13 -16.81
N LEU A 310 25.76 -15.81 -16.72
CA LEU A 310 27.03 -15.14 -17.01
C LEU A 310 28.06 -15.47 -15.93
N GLN A 311 29.34 -15.53 -16.33
CA GLN A 311 30.43 -15.71 -15.38
C GLN A 311 30.54 -14.47 -14.48
N ALA A 312 30.67 -14.71 -13.18
CA ALA A 312 30.81 -13.62 -12.22
C ALA A 312 32.18 -12.95 -12.37
N PRO A 313 32.28 -11.61 -12.32
CA PRO A 313 33.56 -10.94 -12.38
C PRO A 313 34.36 -11.21 -11.09
N SER A 314 35.68 -11.32 -11.25
CA SER A 314 36.60 -11.35 -10.12
C SER A 314 36.71 -9.98 -9.46
N ILE A 315 36.73 -9.94 -8.13
CA ILE A 315 36.80 -8.71 -7.34
C ILE A 315 38.21 -8.58 -6.76
N LEU A 316 38.96 -7.59 -7.22
CA LEU A 316 40.31 -7.30 -6.74
C LEU A 316 40.26 -6.46 -5.45
N TYR A 317 40.93 -6.95 -4.42
CA TYR A 317 41.16 -6.27 -3.16
C TYR A 317 42.57 -5.68 -3.09
N GLY A 318 42.82 -4.92 -2.02
CA GLY A 318 44.09 -4.24 -1.81
C GLY A 318 44.90 -4.89 -0.70
N GLY A 319 45.50 -4.04 0.13
CA GLY A 319 46.49 -4.47 1.11
C GLY A 319 47.74 -5.08 0.47
N ARG A 320 48.56 -5.76 1.27
CA ARG A 320 49.80 -6.40 0.79
C ARG A 320 49.54 -7.56 -0.17
N ASN A 321 48.47 -8.31 0.09
CA ASN A 321 48.20 -9.56 -0.61
C ASN A 321 47.42 -9.37 -1.92
N LYS A 322 46.83 -8.18 -2.16
CA LYS A 322 46.00 -7.87 -3.34
C LYS A 322 45.06 -9.02 -3.73
N ALA A 323 44.36 -9.56 -2.73
CA ALA A 323 43.59 -10.79 -2.87
C ALA A 323 42.48 -10.64 -3.92
N ILE A 324 42.12 -11.73 -4.58
CA ILE A 324 41.00 -11.76 -5.53
C ILE A 324 39.87 -12.59 -4.91
N ALA A 325 38.66 -12.04 -4.88
CA ALA A 325 37.46 -12.79 -4.53
C ALA A 325 36.70 -13.18 -5.80
N THR A 326 36.24 -14.42 -5.86
CA THR A 326 35.37 -14.92 -6.94
C THR A 326 33.98 -15.15 -6.37
N PRO A 327 32.96 -14.39 -6.81
CA PRO A 327 31.60 -14.60 -6.35
C PRO A 327 31.08 -16.00 -6.71
N ILE A 328 30.46 -16.66 -5.74
CA ILE A 328 29.78 -17.95 -5.93
C ILE A 328 28.31 -17.72 -5.62
N GLN A 329 27.43 -18.03 -6.58
CA GLN A 329 25.99 -17.76 -6.49
C GLN A 329 25.68 -16.30 -6.08
N GLY A 330 26.47 -15.36 -6.58
CA GLY A 330 26.32 -13.92 -6.31
C GLY A 330 26.86 -13.44 -4.96
N VAL A 331 27.53 -14.30 -4.18
CA VAL A 331 28.03 -13.97 -2.83
C VAL A 331 29.55 -14.09 -2.76
N TRP A 332 30.19 -13.19 -2.00
CA TRP A 332 31.58 -13.27 -1.60
C TRP A 332 31.74 -12.66 -0.19
N ASP A 333 32.90 -12.86 0.43
CA ASP A 333 33.23 -12.25 1.72
C ASP A 333 34.62 -11.59 1.73
N MET A 334 34.90 -10.86 2.81
CA MET A 334 36.18 -10.19 3.04
C MET A 334 37.14 -10.95 3.97
N ARG A 335 36.89 -12.24 4.29
CA ARG A 335 37.80 -13.01 5.15
C ARG A 335 39.18 -13.08 4.48
N ASN A 336 40.22 -12.70 5.24
CA ASN A 336 41.61 -12.59 4.77
C ASN A 336 41.82 -11.61 3.59
N LYS A 337 40.94 -10.60 3.44
CA LYS A 337 41.02 -9.57 2.40
C LYS A 337 40.94 -8.18 3.00
N GLN A 338 41.64 -7.23 2.41
CA GLN A 338 41.68 -5.84 2.84
C GLN A 338 41.15 -4.93 1.74
N PHE A 339 40.50 -3.82 2.10
CA PHE A 339 40.02 -2.85 1.12
C PHE A 339 41.07 -2.51 0.07
N HIS A 340 40.60 -2.29 -1.17
CA HIS A 340 41.47 -1.85 -2.27
C HIS A 340 42.32 -0.64 -1.87
N THR A 341 41.65 0.36 -1.28
CA THR A 341 42.28 1.54 -0.70
C THR A 341 41.62 1.81 0.65
N GLY A 342 42.28 1.37 1.71
CA GLY A 342 41.80 1.58 3.07
C GLY A 342 42.12 2.99 3.60
N ILE A 343 41.18 3.56 4.35
CA ILE A 343 41.39 4.83 5.06
C ILE A 343 41.88 4.55 6.47
N GLU A 344 42.87 5.31 6.91
CA GLU A 344 43.26 5.35 8.32
C GLU A 344 42.39 6.36 9.07
N ILE A 345 41.65 5.89 10.07
CA ILE A 345 40.80 6.73 10.93
C ILE A 345 41.60 7.09 12.19
N LYS A 346 42.00 8.35 12.30
CA LYS A 346 42.82 8.93 13.36
C LYS A 346 41.99 9.67 14.41
N VAL A 347 41.01 10.46 13.97
CA VAL A 347 40.19 11.30 14.86
C VAL A 347 38.73 10.95 14.67
N TRP A 348 38.13 10.35 15.69
CA TRP A 348 36.73 9.89 15.67
C TRP A 348 36.09 9.98 17.05
N ALA A 349 34.76 10.07 17.08
CA ALA A 349 33.98 10.24 18.30
C ALA A 349 32.83 9.23 18.39
N ILE A 350 32.30 9.02 19.61
CA ILE A 350 31.08 8.26 19.89
C ILE A 350 30.05 9.17 20.57
N ALA A 351 28.83 9.17 20.05
CA ALA A 351 27.67 9.81 20.67
C ALA A 351 26.60 8.74 20.96
N CYS A 352 26.36 8.45 22.23
CA CYS A 352 25.42 7.40 22.64
C CYS A 352 24.06 8.00 23.06
N PHE A 353 23.03 7.79 22.23
CA PHE A 353 21.66 8.20 22.52
C PHE A 353 20.83 7.07 23.16
N ALA A 354 21.42 5.90 23.35
CA ALA A 354 20.83 4.84 24.14
C ALA A 354 20.99 5.14 25.65
N PRO A 355 19.99 4.82 26.49
CA PRO A 355 20.12 5.02 27.93
C PRO A 355 21.31 4.25 28.51
N GLN A 356 22.09 4.89 29.38
CA GLN A 356 23.30 4.30 29.99
C GLN A 356 23.03 2.96 30.71
N ARG A 357 21.82 2.76 31.24
CA ARG A 357 21.41 1.49 31.87
C ARG A 357 21.31 0.33 30.87
N GLN A 358 20.99 0.62 29.62
CA GLN A 358 20.86 -0.39 28.54
C GLN A 358 22.15 -0.52 27.74
N CYS A 359 22.85 0.59 27.51
CA CYS A 359 24.12 0.63 26.82
C CYS A 359 25.16 1.21 27.77
N THR A 360 25.85 0.36 28.52
CA THR A 360 26.83 0.78 29.54
C THR A 360 28.18 1.12 28.92
N GLU A 361 29.04 1.83 29.65
CA GLU A 361 30.40 2.15 29.20
C GLU A 361 31.23 0.89 28.91
N LEU A 362 30.99 -0.20 29.65
CA LEU A 362 31.61 -1.50 29.39
C LEU A 362 31.23 -2.04 28.01
N LEU A 363 29.95 -1.91 27.62
CA LEU A 363 29.48 -2.31 26.29
C LEU A 363 30.08 -1.40 25.19
N LEU A 364 30.18 -0.10 25.44
CA LEU A 364 30.82 0.84 24.51
C LEU A 364 32.29 0.51 24.28
N LYS A 365 33.02 0.17 25.35
CA LYS A 365 34.42 -0.24 25.28
C LYS A 365 34.57 -1.56 24.51
N ALA A 366 33.78 -2.58 24.86
CA ALA A 366 33.80 -3.87 24.17
C ALA A 366 33.49 -3.73 22.67
N PHE A 367 32.47 -2.93 22.33
CA PHE A 367 32.14 -2.59 20.94
C PHE A 367 33.31 -1.91 20.23
N THR A 368 33.91 -0.90 20.87
CA THR A 368 35.06 -0.16 20.31
C THR A 368 36.23 -1.09 20.02
N ASP A 369 36.59 -1.96 20.95
CA ASP A 369 37.72 -2.86 20.79
C ASP A 369 37.48 -3.89 19.66
N GLN A 370 36.26 -4.43 19.55
CA GLN A 370 35.90 -5.32 18.45
C GLN A 370 35.87 -4.59 17.10
N LEU A 371 35.28 -3.39 17.03
CA LEU A 371 35.23 -2.58 15.82
C LEU A 371 36.65 -2.27 15.30
N ARG A 372 37.56 -1.87 16.19
CA ARG A 372 38.96 -1.58 15.86
C ARG A 372 39.72 -2.82 15.38
N LYS A 373 39.43 -3.99 15.96
CA LYS A 373 40.02 -5.27 15.51
C LYS A 373 39.59 -5.58 14.08
N ILE A 374 38.27 -5.59 13.83
CA ILE A 374 37.71 -5.91 12.51
C ILE A 374 38.12 -4.86 11.46
N SER A 375 38.17 -3.58 11.81
CA SER A 375 38.57 -2.52 10.88
C SER A 375 40.03 -2.66 10.45
N ARG A 376 40.92 -3.03 11.38
CA ARG A 376 42.33 -3.34 11.07
C ARG A 376 42.46 -4.55 10.15
N ASP A 377 41.72 -5.62 10.42
CA ASP A 377 41.76 -6.84 9.61
C ASP A 377 41.25 -6.57 8.17
N ALA A 378 40.29 -5.65 8.02
CA ALA A 378 39.78 -5.17 6.73
C ALA A 378 40.69 -4.12 6.05
N GLY A 379 41.79 -3.70 6.67
CA GLY A 379 42.72 -2.70 6.12
C GLY A 379 42.25 -1.24 6.25
N MET A 380 41.27 -0.95 7.12
CA MET A 380 40.81 0.40 7.48
C MET A 380 41.11 0.66 8.96
N PRO A 381 42.39 0.85 9.33
CA PRO A 381 42.77 0.90 10.74
C PRO A 381 42.14 2.10 11.45
N ILE A 382 41.47 1.83 12.58
CA ILE A 382 41.01 2.86 13.53
C ILE A 382 42.07 3.00 14.62
N GLN A 383 42.79 4.11 14.57
CA GLN A 383 43.86 4.44 15.49
C GLN A 383 43.29 4.97 16.81
N GLY A 384 43.88 4.50 17.91
CA GLY A 384 43.55 4.98 19.25
C GLY A 384 42.09 4.76 19.71
N GLN A 385 41.79 5.35 20.86
CA GLN A 385 40.44 5.47 21.42
C GLN A 385 39.72 6.68 20.81
N PRO A 386 38.38 6.75 20.85
CA PRO A 386 37.66 7.92 20.35
C PRO A 386 38.07 9.17 21.13
N CYS A 387 38.19 10.31 20.44
CA CYS A 387 38.55 11.60 21.05
C CYS A 387 37.42 12.16 21.93
N PHE A 388 36.20 11.67 21.76
CA PHE A 388 35.01 12.01 22.53
C PHE A 388 34.08 10.81 22.64
N CYS A 389 33.55 10.55 23.84
CA CYS A 389 32.53 9.53 24.08
C CYS A 389 31.57 10.00 25.17
N LYS A 390 30.32 10.35 24.81
CA LYS A 390 29.30 10.84 25.76
C LYS A 390 27.90 10.32 25.46
N TYR A 391 27.08 10.29 26.50
CA TYR A 391 25.65 10.05 26.40
C TYR A 391 24.89 11.34 26.11
N ALA A 392 23.81 11.22 25.34
CA ALA A 392 22.85 12.28 25.05
C ALA A 392 21.43 11.73 24.98
N GLN A 393 20.44 12.61 25.02
CA GLN A 393 19.02 12.24 24.93
C GLN A 393 18.26 13.27 24.10
N GLY A 394 17.29 12.78 23.32
CA GLY A 394 16.44 13.62 22.49
C GLY A 394 17.14 14.19 21.25
N ALA A 395 16.35 14.52 20.23
CA ALA A 395 16.85 15.06 18.96
C ALA A 395 17.49 16.45 19.15
N ASP A 396 17.00 17.24 20.10
CA ASP A 396 17.47 18.61 20.38
C ASP A 396 18.94 18.66 20.83
N SER A 397 19.49 17.55 21.33
CA SER A 397 20.89 17.46 21.77
C SER A 397 21.88 17.16 20.63
N VAL A 398 21.40 16.77 19.44
CA VAL A 398 22.24 16.41 18.29
C VAL A 398 23.03 17.61 17.78
N GLU A 399 22.33 18.70 17.42
CA GLU A 399 22.97 19.88 16.82
C GLU A 399 24.00 20.55 17.75
N PRO A 400 23.71 20.81 19.04
CA PRO A 400 24.69 21.38 19.95
C PRO A 400 25.93 20.48 20.10
N MET A 401 25.74 19.16 20.24
CA MET A 401 26.83 18.21 20.35
C MET A 401 27.69 18.18 19.07
N PHE A 402 27.07 18.14 17.90
CA PHE A 402 27.79 18.03 16.64
C PHE A 402 28.52 19.34 16.29
N LYS A 403 27.96 20.50 16.62
CA LYS A 403 28.67 21.79 16.55
C LYS A 403 29.90 21.78 17.45
N HIS A 404 29.75 21.35 18.71
CA HIS A 404 30.87 21.22 19.62
C HIS A 404 31.96 20.29 19.05
N LEU A 405 31.59 19.08 18.62
CA LEU A 405 32.53 18.12 18.03
C LEU A 405 33.30 18.69 16.84
N LYS A 406 32.60 19.36 15.91
CA LYS A 406 33.18 19.94 14.70
C LYS A 406 34.21 21.05 15.00
N TYR A 407 33.93 21.91 15.98
CA TYR A 407 34.81 23.04 16.30
C TYR A 407 35.91 22.69 17.30
N THR A 408 35.72 21.66 18.14
CA THR A 408 36.68 21.27 19.18
C THR A 408 37.73 20.27 18.67
N TYR A 409 37.35 19.31 17.84
CA TYR A 409 38.26 18.25 17.39
C TYR A 409 38.71 18.47 15.95
N GLN A 410 39.85 19.13 15.77
CA GLN A 410 40.44 19.35 14.45
C GLN A 410 40.71 18.03 13.73
N GLY A 411 40.32 17.96 12.46
CA GLY A 411 40.51 16.76 11.65
C GLY A 411 39.57 15.60 11.99
N LEU A 412 38.47 15.84 12.72
CA LEU A 412 37.44 14.83 12.99
C LEU A 412 36.93 14.17 11.69
N GLN A 413 37.08 12.84 11.59
CA GLN A 413 36.74 12.05 10.40
C GLN A 413 35.39 11.34 10.52
N LEU A 414 34.98 10.98 11.73
CA LEU A 414 33.78 10.16 11.95
C LEU A 414 33.16 10.40 13.33
N VAL A 415 31.83 10.41 13.39
CA VAL A 415 31.06 10.30 14.65
C VAL A 415 30.21 9.04 14.56
N VAL A 416 30.44 8.09 15.47
CA VAL A 416 29.64 6.87 15.59
C VAL A 416 28.48 7.15 16.55
N VAL A 417 27.25 7.06 16.05
CA VAL A 417 26.04 7.35 16.82
C VAL A 417 25.34 6.04 17.21
N ILE A 418 25.12 5.83 18.50
CA ILE A 418 24.42 4.65 19.03
C ILE A 418 22.98 5.03 19.36
N LEU A 419 22.01 4.31 18.79
CA LEU A 419 20.59 4.62 18.87
C LEU A 419 19.80 3.51 19.60
N PRO A 420 18.75 3.83 20.38
CA PRO A 420 17.93 2.86 21.09
C PRO A 420 16.85 2.21 20.20
N GLY A 421 17.14 1.94 18.92
CA GLY A 421 16.17 1.47 17.93
C GLY A 421 15.52 2.61 17.13
N LYS A 422 14.22 2.51 16.84
CA LYS A 422 13.48 3.51 16.04
C LYS A 422 13.25 4.77 16.88
N THR A 423 13.87 5.88 16.47
CA THR A 423 13.86 7.15 17.22
C THR A 423 13.87 8.35 16.26
N PRO A 424 13.26 9.49 16.62
CA PRO A 424 13.38 10.71 15.83
C PRO A 424 14.82 11.23 15.73
N VAL A 425 15.75 10.81 16.59
CA VAL A 425 17.15 11.26 16.58
C VAL A 425 17.89 10.95 15.26
N TYR A 426 17.46 9.91 14.52
CA TYR A 426 18.10 9.53 13.25
C TYR A 426 17.73 10.45 12.08
N GLY A 427 16.50 10.99 12.10
CA GLY A 427 15.96 11.83 11.02
C GLY A 427 16.30 13.29 11.27
#